data_AF-A0A2W0AXG2-F1
#
_entry.id   AF-A0A2W0AXG2-F1
#
_cell.length_a   1.000
_cell.length_b   1.000
_cell.length_c   1.000
_cell.angle_alpha   90.00
_cell.angle_beta   90.00
_cell.angle_gamma   90.00
#
_symmetry.space_group_name_H-M   'P 1'
#
loop_
_entity.id
_entity.type
_entity.pdbx_description
1 polymer ?
#
loop_
_entity_poly.entity_id
_entity_poly.type
_entity_poly.pdbx_seq_one_letter_code
_entity_poly.pdbx_strand_id
1 'polypeptide(L)'
;MSVYIIIFKERWISEPTQADVRCQSEVRDLLAWKPVTVDEGLLERAWNLQDRYKLSFWDALIVAAAKAAACRYLLTEDLQADQDLEGVVVVDPFLRDPAALS
;
A
#
# COMPACT_ATOMS: atom_id res chain seq x y z
N MET A 1 7.02 -5.72 -14.98
CA MET A 1 7.60 -4.71 -14.09
C MET A 1 6.65 -4.58 -12.92
N SER A 2 6.86 -5.38 -11.87
CA SER A 2 5.96 -5.41 -10.71
C SER A 2 6.33 -4.25 -9.79
N VAL A 3 5.46 -3.24 -9.71
CA VAL A 3 5.63 -2.14 -8.76
C VAL A 3 5.17 -2.65 -7.41
N TYR A 4 6.04 -2.59 -6.39
CA TYR A 4 5.66 -2.95 -5.03
C TYR A 4 5.13 -1.70 -4.34
N ILE A 5 3.88 -1.72 -3.88
CA ILE A 5 3.40 -0.73 -2.92
C ILE A 5 3.87 -1.21 -1.55
N ILE A 6 4.91 -0.57 -1.02
CA ILE A 6 5.38 -0.76 0.35
C ILE A 6 4.83 0.41 1.15
N ILE A 7 3.91 0.15 2.07
CA ILE A 7 3.43 1.17 3.01
C ILE A 7 3.99 0.82 4.38
N PHE A 8 4.99 1.59 4.80
CA PHE A 8 5.49 1.57 6.17
C PHE A 8 4.55 2.41 7.04
N LYS A 9 3.83 1.76 7.96
CA LYS A 9 2.87 2.44 8.83
C LYS A 9 3.52 3.10 10.06
N GLU A 10 4.61 2.58 10.63
CA GLU A 10 5.15 3.13 11.87
C GLU A 10 6.67 3.03 12.02
N ARG A 11 7.37 4.16 11.85
CA ARG A 11 8.58 4.46 12.63
C ARG A 11 8.97 5.96 12.56
N TRP A 12 8.70 6.69 13.66
CA TRP A 12 9.20 8.02 14.05
C TRP A 12 8.65 9.28 13.35
N ILE A 13 7.55 9.85 13.88
CA ILE A 13 7.37 11.31 13.89
C ILE A 13 7.57 11.77 15.33
N SER A 14 8.82 12.08 15.68
CA SER A 14 9.15 12.87 16.87
C SER A 14 8.65 14.32 16.70
N GLU A 15 8.38 14.97 17.83
CA GLU A 15 7.74 16.29 18.02
C GLU A 15 7.82 17.33 16.86
N PRO A 16 6.73 18.07 16.60
CA PRO A 16 6.43 18.79 15.35
C PRO A 16 7.19 20.11 15.15
N THR A 17 8.45 20.23 15.60
CA THR A 17 9.15 21.53 15.54
C THR A 17 10.40 21.56 14.67
N GLN A 18 10.93 20.40 14.21
CA GLN A 18 12.05 20.35 13.23
C GLN A 18 11.92 19.25 12.15
N ALA A 19 10.78 18.54 12.11
CA ALA A 19 10.54 17.40 11.21
C ALA A 19 9.99 17.79 9.82
N ASP A 20 9.40 18.97 9.66
CA ASP A 20 8.50 19.26 8.52
C ASP A 20 9.19 19.36 7.16
N VAL A 21 10.39 19.95 7.07
CA VAL A 21 11.07 20.15 5.78
C VAL A 21 11.71 18.85 5.27
N ARG A 22 12.23 18.01 6.18
CA ARG A 22 12.86 16.74 5.79
C ARG A 22 11.82 15.73 5.31
N CYS A 23 10.70 15.60 6.03
CA CYS A 23 9.60 14.71 5.62
C CYS A 23 9.05 15.08 4.23
N GLN A 24 8.92 16.37 3.91
CA GLN A 24 8.50 16.77 2.56
C GLN A 24 9.52 16.42 1.48
N SER A 25 10.83 16.47 1.78
CA SER A 25 11.86 16.07 0.82
C SER A 25 11.81 14.58 0.53
N GLU A 26 11.72 13.75 1.56
CA GLU A 26 11.63 12.29 1.43
C GLU A 26 10.37 11.89 0.65
N VAL A 27 9.23 12.52 0.95
CA VAL A 27 7.99 12.29 0.19
C VAL A 27 8.14 12.70 -1.27
N ARG A 28 8.85 13.79 -1.58
CA ARG A 28 9.13 14.20 -2.97
C ARG A 28 9.98 13.17 -3.70
N ASP A 29 10.94 12.55 -3.03
CA ASP A 29 11.75 11.48 -3.64
C ASP A 29 10.89 10.26 -4.01
N LEU A 30 9.90 9.92 -3.17
CA LEU A 30 8.94 8.85 -3.44
C LEU A 30 8.01 9.14 -4.63
N LEU A 31 7.82 10.40 -5.01
CA LEU A 31 7.04 10.75 -6.21
C LEU A 31 7.66 10.19 -7.50
N ALA A 32 8.96 9.90 -7.51
CA ALA A 32 9.63 9.25 -8.64
C ALA A 32 9.02 7.88 -8.98
N TRP A 33 8.37 7.22 -8.02
CA TRP A 33 7.71 5.93 -8.21
C TRP A 33 6.30 6.04 -8.79
N LYS A 34 5.83 7.26 -9.10
CA LYS A 34 4.54 7.53 -9.73
C LYS A 34 3.38 6.89 -8.95
N PRO A 35 3.11 7.34 -7.72
CA PRO A 35 2.04 6.78 -6.90
C PRO A 35 0.69 6.88 -7.60
N VAL A 36 -0.18 5.91 -7.34
CA VAL A 36 -1.54 5.88 -7.86
C VAL A 36 -2.30 7.10 -7.34
N THR A 37 -2.93 7.84 -8.25
CA THR A 37 -3.78 8.98 -7.88
C THR A 37 -5.08 8.48 -7.26
N VAL A 38 -5.48 9.09 -6.15
CA VAL A 38 -6.79 8.84 -5.54
C VAL A 38 -7.83 9.66 -6.28
N ASP A 39 -8.59 9.00 -7.16
CA ASP A 39 -9.73 9.55 -7.87
C ASP A 39 -11.05 8.92 -7.40
N GLU A 40 -12.18 9.42 -7.90
CA GLU A 40 -13.52 8.91 -7.58
C GLU A 40 -13.63 7.39 -7.84
N GLY A 41 -13.08 6.92 -8.96
CA GLY A 41 -13.11 5.50 -9.30
C GLY A 41 -12.32 4.64 -8.32
N LEU A 42 -11.22 5.15 -7.75
CA LEU A 42 -10.44 4.45 -6.74
C LEU A 42 -11.18 4.39 -5.40
N LEU A 43 -11.86 5.47 -5.02
CA LEU A 43 -12.68 5.53 -3.81
C LEU A 43 -13.83 4.53 -3.85
N GLU A 44 -14.55 4.47 -4.98
CA GLU A 44 -15.63 3.49 -5.20
C GLU A 44 -15.11 2.04 -5.09
N ARG A 45 -13.95 1.75 -5.68
CA ARG A 45 -13.31 0.43 -5.53
C ARG A 45 -12.94 0.13 -4.08
N ALA A 46 -12.41 1.11 -3.36
CA ALA A 46 -12.04 0.95 -1.96
C ALA A 46 -13.26 0.63 -1.08
N TRP A 47 -14.39 1.31 -1.26
CA TRP A 47 -15.62 0.98 -0.52
C TRP A 47 -16.13 -0.43 -0.83
N ASN A 48 -16.13 -0.84 -2.10
CA ASN A 48 -16.51 -2.19 -2.48
C ASN A 48 -15.61 -3.26 -1.82
N LEU A 49 -14.30 -3.04 -1.79
CA LEU A 49 -13.35 -3.94 -1.12
C LEU A 49 -13.53 -3.94 0.41
N GLN A 50 -13.75 -2.77 1.00
CA GLN A 50 -14.04 -2.62 2.43
C GLN A 50 -15.26 -3.45 2.83
N ASP A 51 -16.36 -3.30 2.11
CA ASP A 51 -17.60 -4.01 2.40
C ASP A 51 -17.47 -5.52 2.17
N ARG A 52 -16.78 -5.92 1.11
CA ARG A 52 -16.60 -7.32 0.71
C ARG A 52 -15.67 -8.09 1.65
N TYR A 53 -14.53 -7.50 2.01
CA TYR A 53 -13.47 -8.16 2.78
C TYR A 53 -13.39 -7.71 4.24
N LYS A 54 -14.28 -6.80 4.67
CA LYS A 54 -14.33 -6.24 6.04
C LYS A 54 -13.00 -5.63 6.48
N LEU A 55 -12.31 -5.00 5.54
CA LEU A 55 -11.07 -4.27 5.77
C LEU A 55 -11.36 -2.90 6.39
N SER A 56 -10.34 -2.26 6.97
CA SER A 56 -10.42 -0.83 7.21
C SER A 56 -10.49 -0.08 5.87
N PHE A 57 -11.06 1.14 5.85
CA PHE A 57 -11.11 1.93 4.61
C PHE A 57 -9.71 2.16 4.01
N TRP A 58 -8.70 2.42 4.85
CA TRP A 58 -7.33 2.65 4.39
C TRP A 58 -6.71 1.40 3.79
N ASP A 59 -6.88 0.24 4.42
CA ASP A 59 -6.38 -1.03 3.86
C ASP A 59 -7.08 -1.35 2.53
N ALA A 60 -8.39 -1.14 2.46
CA ALA A 60 -9.15 -1.32 1.22
C ALA A 60 -8.68 -0.37 0.10
N LEU A 61 -8.34 0.88 0.44
CA LEU A 61 -7.80 1.85 -0.52
C LEU A 61 -6.42 1.43 -1.04
N ILE A 62 -5.56 0.88 -0.17
CA ILE A 62 -4.24 0.36 -0.54
C ILE A 62 -4.37 -0.81 -1.51
N VAL A 63 -5.30 -1.74 -1.23
CA VAL A 63 -5.60 -2.88 -2.09
C VAL A 63 -6.17 -2.40 -3.43
N ALA A 64 -7.08 -1.43 -3.42
CA ALA A 64 -7.61 -0.81 -4.64
C ALA A 64 -6.50 -0.17 -5.49
N ALA A 65 -5.56 0.52 -4.85
CA ALA A 65 -4.41 1.13 -5.52
C ALA A 65 -3.47 0.08 -6.10
N ALA A 66 -3.15 -0.99 -5.36
CA ALA A 66 -2.35 -2.11 -5.85
C ALA A 66 -2.99 -2.77 -7.07
N LYS A 67 -4.31 -2.97 -7.02
CA LYS A 67 -5.07 -3.50 -8.16
C LYS A 67 -5.02 -2.56 -9.37
N ALA A 68 -5.21 -1.25 -9.16
CA ALA A 68 -5.16 -0.24 -10.21
C ALA A 68 -3.76 -0.12 -10.85
N ALA A 69 -2.70 -0.33 -10.08
CA ALA A 69 -1.32 -0.40 -10.56
C ALA A 69 -0.96 -1.75 -11.23
N ALA A 70 -1.93 -2.65 -11.38
CA ALA A 70 -1.75 -4.01 -11.90
C ALA A 70 -0.70 -4.84 -11.11
N CYS A 71 -0.58 -4.57 -9.81
CA CYS A 71 0.28 -5.33 -8.92
C CYS A 71 -0.37 -6.68 -8.62
N ARG A 72 0.41 -7.75 -8.74
CA ARG A 72 -0.01 -9.10 -8.34
C ARG A 72 0.13 -9.33 -6.84
N TYR A 73 1.12 -8.69 -6.22
CA TYR A 73 1.48 -8.89 -4.83
C TYR A 73 1.43 -7.56 -4.07
N LEU A 74 0.85 -7.57 -2.86
CA LEU A 74 0.89 -6.48 -1.90
C LEU A 74 1.76 -6.92 -0.72
N LEU A 75 2.89 -6.24 -0.52
CA LEU A 75 3.77 -6.52 0.62
C LEU A 75 3.24 -5.77 1.86
N THR A 76 2.79 -6.50 2.87
CA THR A 76 2.33 -5.91 4.13
C THR A 76 2.28 -6.94 5.25
N GLU A 77 2.62 -6.51 6.46
CA GLU A 77 2.50 -7.26 7.71
C GLU A 77 1.14 -7.08 8.41
N ASP A 78 0.38 -6.05 8.05
CA ASP A 78 -0.86 -5.69 8.74
C ASP A 78 -2.06 -6.54 8.28
N LEU A 79 -1.97 -7.15 7.09
CA LEU A 79 -3.03 -7.98 6.51
C LEU A 79 -2.69 -9.47 6.60
N GLN A 80 -3.73 -10.29 6.47
CA GLN A 80 -3.59 -11.74 6.51
C GLN A 80 -2.71 -12.24 5.35
N ALA A 81 -1.57 -12.86 5.68
CA ALA A 81 -0.67 -13.43 4.68
C ALA A 81 -1.37 -14.45 3.76
N ASP A 82 -0.97 -14.47 2.49
CA ASP A 82 -1.51 -15.31 1.41
C ASP A 82 -3.00 -15.08 1.10
N GLN A 83 -3.62 -14.03 1.65
CA GLN A 83 -4.98 -13.63 1.31
C GLN A 83 -5.05 -13.08 -0.13
N ASP A 84 -6.02 -13.55 -0.91
CA ASP A 84 -6.32 -13.03 -2.24
C ASP A 84 -7.46 -12.00 -2.20
N LEU A 85 -7.12 -10.75 -2.53
CA LEU A 85 -8.01 -9.59 -2.56
C LEU A 85 -8.19 -9.15 -4.02
N GLU A 86 -9.09 -9.83 -4.72
CA GLU A 86 -9.40 -9.61 -6.15
C GLU A 86 -8.20 -9.75 -7.10
N GLY A 87 -7.37 -10.76 -6.88
CA GLY A 87 -6.15 -11.05 -7.65
C GLY A 87 -4.92 -10.30 -7.16
N VAL A 88 -5.04 -9.51 -6.08
CA VAL A 88 -3.91 -8.97 -5.32
C VAL A 88 -3.65 -9.89 -4.15
N VAL A 89 -2.51 -10.58 -4.17
CA VAL A 89 -2.13 -11.53 -3.10
C VAL A 89 -1.30 -10.81 -2.05
N VAL A 90 -1.74 -10.87 -0.79
CA VAL A 90 -1.00 -10.35 0.35
C VAL A 90 0.22 -11.23 0.62
N VAL A 91 1.38 -10.61 0.75
CA VAL A 91 2.63 -11.28 1.13
C VAL A 91 3.24 -10.55 2.31
N ASP A 92 3.41 -11.28 3.41
CA ASP A 92 4.13 -10.77 4.57
C ASP A 92 5.65 -10.81 4.29
N PRO A 93 6.35 -9.66 4.28
CA PRO A 93 7.77 -9.60 3.99
C PRO A 93 8.66 -10.23 5.08
N PHE A 94 8.13 -10.47 6.29
CA PHE A 94 8.83 -11.17 7.35
C PHE A 94 8.73 -12.70 7.23
N LEU A 95 7.72 -13.20 6.51
CA LEU A 95 7.52 -14.62 6.26
C LEU A 95 8.08 -15.10 4.92
N ARG A 96 8.16 -14.20 3.93
CA ARG A 96 8.63 -14.54 2.57
C ARG A 96 9.50 -13.43 2.01
N ASP A 97 10.66 -13.81 1.46
CA ASP A 97 11.53 -12.88 0.74
C ASP A 97 10.82 -12.34 -0.51
N PRO A 98 10.61 -11.01 -0.64
CA PRO A 98 10.02 -10.41 -1.83
C PRO A 98 10.78 -10.73 -3.13
N ALA A 99 12.09 -10.97 -3.06
CA ALA A 99 12.90 -11.31 -4.23
C ALA A 99 12.62 -12.72 -4.78
N ALA A 100 11.96 -13.58 -3.99
CA ALA A 100 11.55 -14.92 -4.40
C ALA A 100 10.19 -14.95 -5.11
N LEU A 101 9.51 -13.80 -5.26
CA LEU A 101 8.21 -13.70 -5.94
C LEU A 101 8.42 -13.60 -7.46
N SER A 102 7.77 -14.50 -8.22
CA SER A 102 7.86 -14.60 -9.69
C SER A 102 6.78 -13.85 -10.45
#